data_AF-A0A1L9RLL7-F1
#
_entry.id   AF-A0A1L9RLL7-F1
#
_cell.length_a   1.000
_cell.length_b   1.000
_cell.length_c   1.000
_cell.angle_alpha   90.00
_cell.angle_beta   90.00
_cell.angle_gamma   90.00
#
_symmetry.space_group_name_H-M   'P 1'
#
loop_
_entity.id
_entity.type
_entity.pdbx_description
1 polymer ?
#
loop_
_entity_poly.entity_id
_entity_poly.type
_entity_poly.pdbx_seq_one_letter_code
_entity_poly.pdbx_strand_id
1 'polypeptide(L)'
;MEHLRESLLSSSPRGIPYQSSNILRDQEDTRASVARGDLAEVRGAAFYNRTWIVSSRYCRIGDGVDSLEEYIHSLWYMYYQLSRHTSHETTDHDRLVLDIVRIQGTGPLTRPVSGVYGIDIARTAEGVLWNDLPFLATDMTEWWMNDCGPMSSAHRLNFNSFLAKLASTRASKDRVCQIALVLFRYMFEMDRELHIPDESDDEYPNRSIHNLDMVRLLPAAFAWIKEAGENIMLLSSVSWNDCPGTIGQCGERFMQSELGQLAPVGFSPWRWMFWLKRLHEIQDEAKETNEAGLEKYATDAINLMVKYVEDRNSEILRAYQNGGEVLHQDKHLACLKDLVKLGGTVEDDVN
;
A
#
# COMPACT_ATOMS: atom_id res chain seq x y z
N MET A 1 -4.61 -20.38 -24.84
CA MET A 1 -4.53 -19.10 -25.58
C MET A 1 -4.04 -17.93 -24.72
N GLU A 2 -3.74 -18.12 -23.44
CA GLU A 2 -3.14 -17.09 -22.56
C GLU A 2 -1.62 -16.94 -22.74
N HIS A 3 -0.90 -18.05 -23.01
CA HIS A 3 0.55 -18.02 -23.25
C HIS A 3 1.01 -17.29 -24.52
N LEU A 4 0.10 -16.93 -25.43
CA LEU A 4 0.40 -16.16 -26.65
C LEU A 4 0.28 -14.65 -26.45
N ARG A 5 -0.43 -14.18 -25.39
CA ARG A 5 -0.55 -12.76 -25.07
C ARG A 5 0.69 -12.21 -24.38
N GLU A 6 1.37 -13.03 -23.58
CA GLU A 6 2.63 -12.65 -22.93
C GLU A 6 3.80 -12.50 -23.92
N SER A 7 3.77 -13.23 -25.04
CA SER A 7 4.86 -13.20 -26.04
C SER A 7 4.78 -12.03 -27.03
N LEU A 8 3.68 -11.26 -27.05
CA LEU A 8 3.50 -10.10 -27.93
C LEU A 8 3.78 -8.76 -27.24
N LEU A 9 4.01 -8.77 -25.93
CA LEU A 9 4.59 -7.65 -25.20
C LEU A 9 6.10 -7.83 -25.22
N SER A 10 6.73 -7.53 -26.37
CA SER A 10 8.18 -7.41 -26.42
C SER A 10 8.61 -6.42 -25.34
N SER A 11 9.35 -6.89 -24.34
CA SER A 11 10.11 -6.03 -23.46
C SER A 11 11.01 -5.17 -24.35
N SER A 12 10.72 -3.87 -24.41
CA SER A 12 11.71 -2.90 -24.90
C SER A 12 13.02 -3.22 -24.19
N PRO A 13 14.17 -3.30 -24.89
CA PRO A 13 15.43 -3.62 -24.24
C PRO A 13 15.64 -2.61 -23.12
N ARG A 14 15.45 -3.05 -21.87
CA ARG A 14 15.82 -2.27 -20.70
C ARG A 14 17.32 -2.04 -20.85
N GLY A 15 17.68 -0.81 -21.19
CA GLY A 15 19.04 -0.35 -21.02
C GLY A 15 19.46 -0.64 -19.58
N ILE A 16 20.74 -0.95 -19.40
CA ILE A 16 21.37 -1.02 -18.08
C ILE A 16 20.91 0.22 -17.29
N PRO A 17 20.38 0.08 -16.05
CA PRO A 17 19.98 1.23 -15.28
C PRO A 17 21.22 2.04 -14.94
N TYR A 18 21.52 3.04 -15.77
CA TYR A 18 22.45 4.09 -15.42
C TYR A 18 21.75 4.93 -14.35
N GLN A 19 21.94 4.58 -13.08
CA GLN A 19 21.69 5.53 -12.01
C GLN A 19 22.61 6.72 -12.27
N SER A 20 22.03 7.81 -12.77
CA SER A 20 22.74 9.05 -13.03
C SER A 20 23.38 9.53 -11.73
N SER A 21 24.64 9.95 -11.79
CA SER A 21 25.37 10.52 -10.64
C SER A 21 24.61 11.66 -9.94
N ASN A 22 23.72 12.34 -10.68
CA ASN A 22 22.87 13.40 -10.15
C ASN A 22 21.77 12.87 -9.22
N ILE A 23 21.18 11.70 -9.50
CA ILE A 23 20.14 11.09 -8.65
C ILE A 23 20.74 10.71 -7.29
N LEU A 24 21.89 10.03 -7.30
CA LEU A 24 22.56 9.62 -6.06
C LEU A 24 22.93 10.82 -5.18
N ARG A 25 23.41 11.90 -5.81
CA ARG A 25 23.72 13.14 -5.10
C ARG A 25 22.46 13.79 -4.53
N ASP A 26 21.38 13.88 -5.30
CA ASP A 26 20.12 14.46 -4.83
C ASP A 26 19.50 13.67 -3.66
N GLN A 27 19.61 12.34 -3.71
CA GLN A 27 19.20 11.47 -2.61
C GLN A 27 20.06 11.69 -1.36
N GLU A 28 21.37 11.83 -1.51
CA GLU A 28 22.29 12.14 -0.41
C GLU A 28 21.98 13.53 0.20
N ASP A 29 21.78 14.54 -0.63
CA ASP A 29 21.44 15.91 -0.21
C ASP A 29 20.10 15.92 0.57
N THR A 30 19.12 15.15 0.11
CA THR A 30 17.83 14.95 0.79
C THR A 30 18.02 14.29 2.16
N ARG A 31 18.77 13.18 2.22
CA ARG A 31 19.06 12.48 3.49
C ARG A 31 19.80 13.37 4.48
N ALA A 32 20.80 14.11 4.01
CA ALA A 32 21.56 15.05 4.84
C ALA A 32 20.67 16.16 5.41
N SER A 33 19.70 16.66 4.63
CA SER A 33 18.77 17.70 5.08
C SER A 33 17.77 17.17 6.10
N VAL A 34 17.24 15.97 5.87
CA VAL A 34 16.37 15.29 6.83
C VAL A 34 17.10 14.99 8.15
N ALA A 35 18.36 14.54 8.08
CA ALA A 35 19.18 14.29 9.26
C ALA A 35 19.47 15.56 10.10
N ARG A 36 19.44 16.74 9.48
CA ARG A 36 19.53 18.04 10.19
C ARG A 36 18.19 18.52 10.77
N GLY A 37 17.09 17.84 10.45
CA GLY A 37 15.74 18.24 10.85
C GLY A 37 15.08 19.25 9.91
N ASP A 38 15.62 19.47 8.71
CA ASP A 38 15.15 20.47 7.73
C ASP A 38 13.88 19.99 6.98
N LEU A 39 12.96 19.29 7.65
CA LEU A 39 11.80 18.63 7.02
C LEU A 39 10.90 19.60 6.25
N ALA A 40 10.71 20.83 6.77
CA ALA A 40 9.91 21.85 6.11
C ALA A 40 10.54 22.34 4.80
N GLU A 41 11.88 22.44 4.75
CA GLU A 41 12.61 22.82 3.54
C GLU A 41 12.54 21.71 2.49
N VAL A 42 12.76 20.45 2.91
CA VAL A 42 12.65 19.29 2.04
C VAL A 42 11.24 19.17 1.47
N ARG A 43 10.20 19.37 2.30
CA ARG A 43 8.79 19.40 1.83
C ARG A 43 8.56 20.54 0.84
N GLY A 44 9.08 21.73 1.12
CA GLY A 44 9.00 22.88 0.20
C GLY A 44 9.67 22.60 -1.14
N ALA A 45 10.84 21.96 -1.12
CA ALA A 45 11.56 21.56 -2.32
C ALA A 45 10.83 20.45 -3.10
N ALA A 46 10.24 19.46 -2.42
CA ALA A 46 9.42 18.44 -3.06
C ALA A 46 8.19 19.08 -3.75
N PHE A 47 7.35 19.75 -2.98
CA PHE A 47 6.06 20.23 -3.47
C PHE A 47 6.15 21.44 -4.42
N TYR A 48 7.01 22.42 -4.13
CA TYR A 48 7.11 23.62 -4.97
C TYR A 48 8.18 23.49 -6.03
N ASN A 49 9.39 23.05 -5.68
CA ASN A 49 10.51 23.08 -6.62
C ASN A 49 10.44 21.94 -7.64
N ARG A 50 10.40 20.68 -7.19
CA ARG A 50 10.42 19.51 -8.10
C ARG A 50 9.17 19.42 -8.97
N THR A 51 7.98 19.61 -8.38
CA THR A 51 6.73 19.66 -9.15
C THR A 51 6.74 20.81 -10.19
N TRP A 52 7.25 21.99 -9.83
CA TRP A 52 7.37 23.11 -10.77
C TRP A 52 8.38 22.83 -11.87
N ILE A 53 9.55 22.25 -11.55
CA ILE A 53 10.57 21.90 -12.54
C ILE A 53 9.96 20.98 -13.60
N VAL A 54 9.35 19.87 -13.19
CA VAL A 54 8.75 18.90 -14.12
C VAL A 54 7.67 19.58 -14.97
N SER A 55 6.77 20.35 -14.34
CA SER A 55 5.67 21.02 -15.03
C SER A 55 6.16 22.08 -16.03
N SER A 56 7.09 22.94 -15.60
CA SER A 56 7.61 24.05 -16.40
C SER A 56 8.46 23.55 -17.56
N ARG A 57 9.32 22.54 -17.33
CA ARG A 57 10.16 21.95 -18.38
C ARG A 57 9.32 21.29 -19.47
N TYR A 58 8.30 20.52 -19.11
CA TYR A 58 7.40 19.94 -20.11
C TYR A 58 6.58 21.01 -20.84
N CYS A 59 5.85 21.85 -20.11
CA CYS A 59 4.85 22.75 -20.69
C CYS A 59 5.46 23.97 -21.38
N ARG A 60 6.57 24.53 -20.88
CA ARG A 60 7.14 25.80 -21.36
C ARG A 60 8.43 25.62 -22.15
N ILE A 61 9.31 24.74 -21.71
CA ILE A 61 10.62 24.54 -22.38
C ILE A 61 10.46 23.57 -23.56
N GLY A 62 9.56 22.58 -23.44
CA GLY A 62 9.30 21.60 -24.49
C GLY A 62 10.13 20.32 -24.33
N ASP A 63 10.64 20.06 -23.13
CA ASP A 63 11.39 18.84 -22.84
C ASP A 63 10.55 17.57 -23.06
N GLY A 64 11.20 16.48 -23.46
CA GLY A 64 10.57 15.16 -23.55
C GLY A 64 10.36 14.55 -22.17
N VAL A 65 9.34 13.70 -22.01
CA VAL A 65 9.00 13.07 -20.73
C VAL A 65 10.17 12.25 -20.17
N ASP A 66 10.92 11.56 -21.02
CA ASP A 66 12.09 10.75 -20.63
C ASP A 66 13.15 11.58 -19.89
N SER A 67 13.32 12.86 -20.25
CA SER A 67 14.28 13.75 -19.58
C SER A 67 13.80 14.25 -18.22
N LEU A 68 12.53 14.01 -17.87
CA LEU A 68 11.91 14.44 -16.62
C LEU A 68 11.83 13.31 -15.58
N GLU A 69 12.06 12.07 -15.99
CA GLU A 69 11.97 10.88 -15.15
C GLU A 69 12.83 11.00 -13.89
N GLU A 70 14.08 11.46 -14.01
CA GLU A 70 14.98 11.66 -12.86
C GLU A 70 14.39 12.62 -11.81
N TYR A 71 13.71 13.68 -12.24
CA TYR A 71 13.08 14.64 -11.34
C TYR A 71 11.83 14.07 -10.66
N ILE A 72 11.13 13.15 -11.33
CA ILE A 72 9.94 12.50 -10.77
C ILE A 72 10.36 11.48 -9.70
N HIS A 73 11.38 10.66 -9.95
CA HIS A 73 11.94 9.76 -8.93
C HIS A 73 12.52 10.53 -7.73
N SER A 74 13.24 11.62 -8.00
CA SER A 74 13.72 12.55 -6.97
C SER A 74 12.57 13.07 -6.10
N LEU A 75 11.47 13.53 -6.72
CA LEU A 75 10.27 13.98 -6.02
C LEU A 75 9.71 12.90 -5.08
N TRP A 76 9.54 11.68 -5.57
CA TRP A 76 9.02 10.57 -4.77
C TRP A 76 9.97 10.19 -3.64
N TYR A 77 11.29 10.26 -3.88
CA TYR A 77 12.28 9.97 -2.85
C TYR A 77 12.22 10.98 -1.70
N MET A 78 11.97 12.26 -2.01
CA MET A 78 11.77 13.27 -0.97
C MET A 78 10.55 12.95 -0.11
N TYR A 79 9.41 12.55 -0.69
CA TYR A 79 8.23 12.13 0.08
C TYR A 79 8.48 10.84 0.88
N TYR A 80 9.26 9.91 0.34
CA TYR A 80 9.68 8.72 1.07
C TYR A 80 10.49 9.09 2.33
N GLN A 81 11.49 9.97 2.21
CA GLN A 81 12.27 10.43 3.36
C GLN A 81 11.41 11.22 4.36
N LEU A 82 10.55 12.14 3.88
CA LEU A 82 9.65 12.91 4.73
C LEU A 82 8.68 12.02 5.51
N SER A 83 8.10 11.02 4.85
CA SER A 83 7.09 10.14 5.47
C SER A 83 7.66 9.23 6.54
N ARG A 84 8.92 8.80 6.43
CA ARG A 84 9.61 8.05 7.50
C ARG A 84 9.86 8.89 8.75
N HIS A 85 10.24 10.16 8.57
CA HIS A 85 10.75 11.03 9.64
C HIS A 85 9.69 11.97 10.22
N THR A 86 8.51 12.04 9.62
CA THR A 86 7.37 12.81 10.17
C THR A 86 6.47 11.87 10.96
N SER A 87 6.18 12.18 12.22
CA SER A 87 5.30 11.34 13.05
C SER A 87 3.89 11.26 12.46
N HIS A 88 3.37 10.04 12.32
CA HIS A 88 2.04 9.76 11.78
C HIS A 88 0.86 10.38 12.55
N GLU A 89 1.09 10.76 13.81
CA GLU A 89 0.10 11.39 14.68
C GLU A 89 -0.04 12.90 14.44
N THR A 90 0.88 13.49 13.67
CA THR A 90 0.92 14.94 13.45
C THR A 90 0.17 15.36 12.19
N THR A 91 -0.37 16.59 12.22
CA THR A 91 -0.99 17.16 11.01
C THR A 91 0.01 17.40 9.87
N ASP A 92 1.30 17.50 10.17
CA ASP A 92 2.34 17.64 9.15
C ASP A 92 2.46 16.39 8.29
N HIS A 93 2.20 15.21 8.87
CA HIS A 93 2.15 13.97 8.14
C HIS A 93 0.97 13.94 7.15
N ASP A 94 -0.21 14.45 7.54
CA ASP A 94 -1.37 14.54 6.64
C ASP A 94 -1.14 15.54 5.51
N ARG A 95 -0.35 16.60 5.76
CA ARG A 95 0.04 17.56 4.73
C ARG A 95 0.85 16.90 3.61
N LEU A 96 1.67 15.89 3.90
CA LEU A 96 2.40 15.15 2.87
C LEU A 96 1.45 14.45 1.89
N VAL A 97 0.38 13.84 2.41
CA VAL A 97 -0.66 13.19 1.59
C VAL A 97 -1.40 14.23 0.76
N LEU A 98 -1.80 15.34 1.39
CA LEU A 98 -2.50 16.43 0.71
C LEU A 98 -1.68 17.04 -0.43
N ASP A 99 -0.36 17.13 -0.28
CA ASP A 99 0.52 17.62 -1.34
C ASP A 99 0.48 16.72 -2.57
N ILE A 100 0.55 15.39 -2.40
CA ILE A 100 0.44 14.43 -3.51
C ILE A 100 -0.94 14.49 -4.17
N VAL A 101 -2.02 14.55 -3.38
CA VAL A 101 -3.38 14.71 -3.90
C VAL A 101 -3.52 16.03 -4.68
N ARG A 102 -2.88 17.11 -4.23
CA ARG A 102 -2.86 18.39 -4.96
C ARG A 102 -2.06 18.30 -6.26
N ILE A 103 -0.92 17.61 -6.27
CA ILE A 103 -0.17 17.33 -7.50
C ILE A 103 -1.09 16.60 -8.48
N GLN A 104 -1.78 15.54 -8.03
CA GLN A 104 -2.73 14.82 -8.86
C GLN A 104 -3.87 15.71 -9.37
N GLY A 105 -4.42 16.54 -8.49
CA GLY A 105 -5.49 17.49 -8.79
C GLY A 105 -5.12 18.60 -9.78
N THR A 106 -3.83 18.77 -10.11
CA THR A 106 -3.44 19.65 -11.23
C THR A 106 -3.82 19.09 -12.60
N GLY A 107 -4.10 17.79 -12.67
CA GLY A 107 -4.50 17.09 -13.89
C GLY A 107 -3.34 16.88 -14.87
N PRO A 108 -3.63 16.37 -16.08
CA PRO A 108 -2.64 16.07 -17.09
C PRO A 108 -1.77 17.28 -17.46
N LEU A 109 -0.46 17.11 -17.49
CA LEU A 109 0.41 18.11 -18.11
C LEU A 109 0.23 18.11 -19.63
N THR A 110 -0.02 19.29 -20.19
CA THR A 110 -0.27 19.48 -21.61
C THR A 110 0.57 20.61 -22.18
N ARG A 111 0.88 20.55 -23.47
CA ARG A 111 1.54 21.64 -24.21
C ARG A 111 0.97 21.78 -25.61
N PRO A 112 0.96 22.99 -26.18
CA PRO A 112 0.57 23.17 -27.58
C PRO A 112 1.61 22.54 -28.51
N VAL A 113 1.15 21.88 -29.57
CA VAL A 113 2.01 21.35 -30.65
C VAL A 113 1.44 21.71 -32.02
N SER A 114 2.34 21.94 -32.98
CA SER A 114 1.96 22.23 -34.36
C SER A 114 1.38 20.98 -35.03
N GLY A 115 0.10 21.02 -35.43
CA GLY A 115 -0.55 19.92 -36.14
C GLY A 115 -2.07 19.85 -35.91
N VAL A 116 -2.73 18.85 -36.52
CA VAL A 116 -4.20 18.70 -36.53
C VAL A 116 -4.81 18.51 -35.13
N TYR A 117 -4.04 17.98 -34.18
CA TYR A 117 -4.51 17.69 -32.82
C TYR A 117 -4.17 18.76 -31.77
N GLY A 118 -3.33 19.76 -32.11
CA GLY A 118 -3.08 20.99 -31.33
C GLY A 118 -2.48 20.87 -29.92
N ILE A 119 -2.55 19.71 -29.26
CA ILE A 119 -2.16 19.51 -27.86
C ILE A 119 -1.44 18.16 -27.69
N ASP A 120 -0.27 18.20 -27.07
CA ASP A 120 0.46 17.03 -26.60
C ASP A 120 0.26 16.86 -25.07
N ILE A 121 0.17 15.62 -24.61
CA ILE A 121 -0.07 15.28 -23.20
C ILE A 121 1.09 14.41 -22.71
N ALA A 122 1.69 14.79 -21.58
CA ALA A 122 2.81 14.08 -20.99
C ALA A 122 2.36 12.68 -20.54
N ARG A 123 2.93 11.64 -21.15
CA ARG A 123 2.68 10.24 -20.81
C ARG A 123 3.99 9.51 -20.59
N THR A 124 4.04 8.71 -19.54
CA THR A 124 5.07 7.68 -19.33
C THR A 124 4.45 6.31 -19.64
N ALA A 125 5.26 5.24 -19.56
CA ALA A 125 4.74 3.87 -19.60
C ALA A 125 3.78 3.55 -18.43
N GLU A 126 3.86 4.30 -17.32
CA GLU A 126 3.04 4.11 -16.12
C GLU A 126 1.79 5.00 -16.06
N GLY A 127 1.62 5.92 -17.01
CA GLY A 127 0.40 6.72 -17.13
C GLY A 127 0.62 8.18 -17.47
N VAL A 128 -0.44 8.96 -17.33
CA VAL A 128 -0.47 10.40 -17.62
C VAL A 128 0.16 11.16 -16.45
N LEU A 129 1.14 12.03 -16.75
CA LEU A 129 1.87 12.77 -15.75
C LEU A 129 0.95 13.70 -14.94
N TRP A 130 1.16 13.69 -13.63
CA TRP A 130 0.31 14.21 -12.56
C TRP A 130 -1.03 13.52 -12.38
N ASN A 131 -1.81 13.24 -13.43
CA ASN A 131 -3.11 12.56 -13.24
C ASN A 131 -2.98 11.15 -12.65
N ASP A 132 -2.01 10.37 -13.13
CA ASP A 132 -1.80 8.97 -12.74
C ASP A 132 -0.65 8.79 -11.73
N LEU A 133 0.09 9.87 -11.46
CA LEU A 133 1.27 9.89 -10.57
C LEU A 133 2.27 8.77 -10.94
N PRO A 134 2.84 8.79 -12.16
CA PRO A 134 3.73 7.71 -12.62
C PRO A 134 4.91 7.54 -11.67
N PHE A 135 5.36 6.29 -11.53
CA PHE A 135 6.45 5.84 -10.65
C PHE A 135 6.17 5.89 -9.16
N LEU A 136 5.15 6.63 -8.68
CA LEU A 136 4.88 6.75 -7.25
C LEU A 136 4.64 5.39 -6.57
N ALA A 137 3.74 4.58 -7.11
CA ALA A 137 3.47 3.27 -6.55
C ALA A 137 4.67 2.32 -6.70
N THR A 138 5.36 2.36 -7.84
CA THR A 138 6.54 1.53 -8.13
C THR A 138 7.67 1.84 -7.15
N ASP A 139 8.08 3.09 -7.04
CA ASP A 139 9.17 3.55 -6.19
C ASP A 139 8.87 3.28 -4.70
N MET A 140 7.67 3.62 -4.23
CA MET A 140 7.28 3.39 -2.84
C MET A 140 7.26 1.89 -2.49
N THR A 141 6.88 1.04 -3.45
CA THR A 141 6.90 -0.41 -3.25
C THR A 141 8.33 -0.93 -3.22
N GLU A 142 9.21 -0.44 -4.09
CA GLU A 142 10.63 -0.81 -4.09
C GLU A 142 11.31 -0.39 -2.77
N TRP A 143 11.16 0.86 -2.35
CA TRP A 143 11.71 1.32 -1.07
C TRP A 143 11.11 0.58 0.12
N TRP A 144 9.82 0.28 0.09
CA TRP A 144 9.23 -0.54 1.15
C TRP A 144 9.87 -1.94 1.18
N MET A 145 10.01 -2.62 0.04
CA MET A 145 10.59 -3.97 -0.01
C MET A 145 12.05 -3.99 0.47
N ASN A 146 12.82 -2.96 0.14
CA ASN A 146 14.24 -2.88 0.49
C ASN A 146 14.47 -2.40 1.93
N ASP A 147 13.68 -1.44 2.41
CA ASP A 147 13.98 -0.70 3.64
C ASP A 147 13.04 -1.06 4.80
N CYS A 148 11.91 -1.76 4.58
CA CYS A 148 10.99 -2.14 5.66
C CYS A 148 11.69 -2.97 6.75
N GLY A 149 12.60 -3.88 6.34
CA GLY A 149 13.43 -4.64 7.27
C GLY A 149 14.36 -3.76 8.10
N PRO A 150 15.25 -2.99 7.46
CA PRO A 150 16.20 -2.12 8.14
C PRO A 150 15.60 -1.01 9.01
N MET A 151 14.39 -0.54 8.72
CA MET A 151 13.74 0.54 9.48
C MET A 151 13.46 0.16 10.94
N SER A 152 13.59 1.14 11.83
CA SER A 152 13.02 1.11 13.18
C SER A 152 11.50 0.98 13.14
N SER A 153 10.89 0.52 14.24
CA SER A 153 9.43 0.40 14.31
C SER A 153 8.74 1.74 14.13
N ALA A 154 9.32 2.83 14.66
CA ALA A 154 8.79 4.18 14.49
C ALA A 154 8.79 4.63 13.02
N HIS A 155 9.92 4.50 12.31
CA HIS A 155 10.01 4.87 10.89
C HIS A 155 9.10 4.02 10.02
N ARG A 156 8.99 2.72 10.31
CA ARG A 156 8.09 1.82 9.61
C ARG A 156 6.64 2.18 9.81
N LEU A 157 6.23 2.48 11.04
CA LEU A 157 4.86 2.89 11.35
C LEU A 157 4.51 4.21 10.67
N ASN A 158 5.42 5.19 10.71
CA ASN A 158 5.23 6.47 10.02
C ASN A 158 5.05 6.26 8.51
N PHE A 159 5.97 5.53 7.88
CA PHE A 159 5.91 5.30 6.44
C PHE A 159 4.65 4.52 6.01
N ASN A 160 4.28 3.46 6.74
CA ASN A 160 3.06 2.70 6.42
C ASN A 160 1.79 3.52 6.67
N SER A 161 1.77 4.37 7.70
CA SER A 161 0.65 5.28 7.94
C SER A 161 0.51 6.29 6.80
N PHE A 162 1.62 6.82 6.28
CA PHE A 162 1.62 7.72 5.13
C PHE A 162 1.05 7.03 3.89
N LEU A 163 1.55 5.84 3.57
CA LEU A 163 1.09 5.07 2.41
C LEU A 163 -0.38 4.67 2.54
N ALA A 164 -0.83 4.28 3.73
CA ALA A 164 -2.23 3.93 3.99
C ALA A 164 -3.15 5.15 3.84
N LYS A 165 -2.78 6.30 4.42
CA LYS A 165 -3.53 7.56 4.24
C LYS A 165 -3.55 8.00 2.78
N LEU A 166 -2.46 7.81 2.03
CA LEU A 166 -2.45 8.10 0.60
C LEU A 166 -3.34 7.14 -0.20
N ALA A 167 -3.28 5.85 0.12
CA ALA A 167 -4.12 4.83 -0.49
C ALA A 167 -5.61 5.05 -0.23
N SER A 168 -5.99 5.62 0.92
CA SER A 168 -7.39 5.95 1.22
C SER A 168 -7.97 6.99 0.25
N THR A 169 -7.12 7.86 -0.31
CA THR A 169 -7.51 8.85 -1.33
C THR A 169 -7.64 8.29 -2.75
N ARG A 170 -7.29 7.02 -2.97
CA ARG A 170 -7.23 6.35 -4.29
C ARG A 170 -6.25 7.00 -5.27
N ALA A 171 -5.25 7.70 -4.73
CA ALA A 171 -4.13 8.22 -5.52
C ALA A 171 -3.44 7.08 -6.29
N SER A 172 -3.02 7.37 -7.53
CA SER A 172 -2.38 6.41 -8.43
C SER A 172 -3.24 5.15 -8.72
N LYS A 173 -4.56 5.32 -8.87
CA LYS A 173 -5.51 4.25 -9.29
C LYS A 173 -5.40 2.99 -8.42
N ASP A 174 -5.39 3.18 -7.11
CA ASP A 174 -5.30 2.10 -6.11
C ASP A 174 -3.98 1.29 -6.13
N ARG A 175 -3.02 1.57 -7.03
CA ARG A 175 -1.74 0.84 -7.11
C ARG A 175 -0.91 0.93 -5.82
N VAL A 176 -1.08 1.98 -5.02
CA VAL A 176 -0.42 2.11 -3.69
C VAL A 176 -0.86 0.98 -2.74
N CYS A 177 -2.09 0.46 -2.87
CA CYS A 177 -2.60 -0.64 -2.06
C CYS A 177 -1.81 -1.94 -2.25
N GLN A 178 -1.03 -2.09 -3.33
CA GLN A 178 -0.19 -3.27 -3.51
C GLN A 178 0.84 -3.45 -2.38
N ILE A 179 1.23 -2.37 -1.71
CA ILE A 179 2.13 -2.43 -0.55
C ILE A 179 1.44 -3.12 0.64
N ALA A 180 0.12 -2.91 0.81
CA ALA A 180 -0.67 -3.63 1.81
C ALA A 180 -0.70 -5.14 1.55
N LEU A 181 -0.76 -5.59 0.28
CA LEU A 181 -0.68 -7.02 -0.06
C LEU A 181 0.63 -7.62 0.43
N VAL A 182 1.75 -6.93 0.20
CA VAL A 182 3.07 -7.42 0.62
C VAL A 182 3.14 -7.47 2.15
N LEU A 183 2.74 -6.40 2.83
CA LEU A 183 2.72 -6.33 4.30
C LEU A 183 1.82 -7.41 4.91
N PHE A 184 0.60 -7.56 4.42
CA PHE A 184 -0.38 -8.52 4.94
C PHE A 184 0.04 -9.96 4.65
N ARG A 185 0.66 -10.22 3.50
CA ARG A 185 1.29 -11.51 3.23
C ARG A 185 2.33 -11.83 4.30
N TYR A 186 3.24 -10.90 4.57
CA TYR A 186 4.26 -11.09 5.58
C TYR A 186 3.68 -11.24 6.97
N MET A 187 2.69 -10.43 7.36
CA MET A 187 2.13 -10.40 8.71
C MET A 187 1.18 -11.57 8.99
N PHE A 188 0.32 -11.91 8.04
CA PHE A 188 -0.79 -12.84 8.26
C PHE A 188 -0.63 -14.20 7.56
N GLU A 189 0.13 -14.27 6.46
CA GLU A 189 0.15 -15.47 5.60
C GLU A 189 1.48 -16.24 5.64
N MET A 190 2.45 -15.78 6.42
CA MET A 190 3.70 -16.48 6.68
C MET A 190 3.73 -16.95 8.13
N ASP A 191 4.42 -18.06 8.38
CA ASP A 191 4.69 -18.50 9.75
C ASP A 191 5.61 -17.49 10.43
N ARG A 192 5.13 -16.94 11.55
CA ARG A 192 5.89 -16.06 12.43
C ARG A 192 5.59 -16.43 13.86
N GLU A 193 6.59 -16.29 14.71
CA GLU A 193 6.42 -16.47 16.14
C GLU A 193 5.97 -15.14 16.77
N LEU A 194 5.13 -15.22 17.81
CA LEU A 194 5.04 -14.16 18.80
C LEU A 194 6.33 -14.16 19.62
N HIS A 195 7.38 -13.55 19.07
CA HIS A 195 8.63 -13.35 19.78
C HIS A 195 8.66 -11.94 20.38
N ILE A 196 8.98 -11.86 21.68
CA ILE A 196 9.27 -10.60 22.36
C ILE A 196 10.72 -10.24 22.00
N PRO A 197 10.97 -9.11 21.32
CA PRO A 197 12.30 -8.79 20.85
C PRO A 197 13.27 -8.53 22.01
N ASP A 198 14.37 -9.29 22.04
CA ASP A 198 15.56 -9.01 22.87
C ASP A 198 16.50 -8.00 22.18
N GLU A 199 16.23 -7.69 20.90
CA GLU A 199 17.06 -6.83 20.06
C GLU A 199 16.57 -5.37 19.99
N SER A 200 17.52 -4.43 19.94
CA SER A 200 17.25 -3.00 19.76
C SER A 200 16.35 -2.72 18.55
N ASP A 201 15.45 -1.75 18.70
CA ASP A 201 14.59 -1.25 17.63
C ASP A 201 15.29 -0.24 16.69
N ASP A 202 16.58 0.01 16.89
CA ASP A 202 17.35 0.91 16.02
C ASP A 202 17.40 0.43 14.56
N GLU A 203 17.67 1.36 13.66
CA GLU A 203 17.87 1.03 12.24
C GLU A 203 19.06 0.09 12.07
N TYR A 204 18.84 -1.04 11.40
CA TYR A 204 19.87 -2.05 11.17
C TYR A 204 19.91 -2.43 9.69
N PRO A 205 20.90 -1.94 8.91
CA PRO A 205 20.94 -2.10 7.45
C PRO A 205 20.84 -3.54 6.93
N ASN A 206 21.27 -4.52 7.73
CA ASN A 206 21.27 -5.93 7.36
C ASN A 206 20.02 -6.69 7.86
N ARG A 207 19.04 -6.00 8.47
CA ARG A 207 17.81 -6.64 8.96
C ARG A 207 16.91 -6.98 7.77
N SER A 208 16.58 -8.27 7.62
CA SER A 208 15.59 -8.71 6.63
C SER A 208 14.17 -8.59 7.17
N ILE A 209 13.19 -8.35 6.28
CA ILE A 209 11.76 -8.41 6.62
C ILE A 209 11.31 -9.78 7.15
N HIS A 210 12.02 -10.83 6.75
CA HIS A 210 11.77 -12.19 7.24
C HIS A 210 12.15 -12.36 8.71
N ASN A 211 13.02 -11.49 9.25
CA ASN A 211 13.52 -11.59 10.62
C ASN A 211 12.67 -10.77 11.61
N LEU A 212 11.59 -10.14 11.15
CA LEU A 212 10.76 -9.28 12.01
C LEU A 212 9.65 -10.11 12.67
N ASP A 213 9.49 -9.91 13.97
CA ASP A 213 8.38 -10.48 14.72
C ASP A 213 7.05 -9.76 14.43
N MET A 214 5.97 -10.32 14.99
CA MET A 214 4.63 -9.74 14.88
C MET A 214 4.51 -8.39 15.58
N VAL A 215 5.23 -8.16 16.70
CA VAL A 215 5.20 -6.90 17.46
C VAL A 215 5.66 -5.72 16.59
N ARG A 216 6.66 -5.94 15.73
CA ARG A 216 7.22 -4.92 14.83
C ARG A 216 6.44 -4.73 13.53
N LEU A 217 5.53 -5.63 13.17
CA LEU A 217 4.77 -5.57 11.91
C LEU A 217 3.29 -5.25 12.10
N LEU A 218 2.66 -5.72 13.18
CA LEU A 218 1.24 -5.52 13.43
C LEU A 218 0.84 -4.04 13.50
N PRO A 219 1.59 -3.11 14.13
CA PRO A 219 1.23 -1.69 14.11
C PRO A 219 1.15 -1.11 12.70
N ALA A 220 2.06 -1.51 11.80
CA ALA A 220 2.02 -1.10 10.41
C ALA A 220 0.80 -1.70 9.69
N ALA A 221 0.50 -2.99 9.91
CA ALA A 221 -0.67 -3.63 9.31
C ALA A 221 -1.98 -3.00 9.80
N PHE A 222 -2.06 -2.67 11.08
CA PHE A 222 -3.17 -1.95 11.68
C PHE A 222 -3.35 -0.56 11.06
N ALA A 223 -2.27 0.19 10.80
CA ALA A 223 -2.35 1.48 10.12
C ALA A 223 -3.02 1.38 8.75
N TRP A 224 -2.74 0.32 7.97
CA TRP A 224 -3.42 0.06 6.70
C TRP A 224 -4.91 -0.26 6.87
N ILE A 225 -5.27 -1.09 7.84
CA ILE A 225 -6.67 -1.41 8.14
C ILE A 225 -7.42 -0.16 8.60
N LYS A 226 -6.79 0.66 9.43
CA LYS A 226 -7.39 1.89 9.97
C LYS A 226 -7.61 2.95 8.90
N GLU A 227 -6.58 3.28 8.14
CA GLU A 227 -6.62 4.44 7.24
C GLU A 227 -7.17 4.08 5.85
N ALA A 228 -6.88 2.87 5.35
CA ALA A 228 -7.24 2.42 4.00
C ALA A 228 -8.17 1.20 3.97
N GLY A 229 -8.66 0.71 5.12
CA GLY A 229 -9.38 -0.55 5.22
C GLY A 229 -10.65 -0.62 4.36
N GLU A 230 -11.37 0.48 4.21
CA GLU A 230 -12.52 0.54 3.28
C GLU A 230 -12.11 0.33 1.82
N ASN A 231 -11.01 0.94 1.38
CA ASN A 231 -10.51 0.74 0.01
C ASN A 231 -9.99 -0.68 -0.17
N ILE A 232 -9.26 -1.24 0.81
CA ILE A 232 -8.81 -2.64 0.76
C ILE A 232 -10.02 -3.58 0.69
N MET A 233 -11.07 -3.33 1.48
CA MET A 233 -12.31 -4.11 1.45
C MET A 233 -12.97 -4.08 0.06
N LEU A 234 -13.03 -2.91 -0.58
CA LEU A 234 -13.59 -2.75 -1.92
C LEU A 234 -12.73 -3.46 -2.98
N LEU A 235 -11.40 -3.36 -2.88
CA LEU A 235 -10.47 -4.07 -3.77
C LEU A 235 -10.57 -5.59 -3.61
N SER A 236 -10.72 -6.07 -2.37
CA SER A 236 -11.02 -7.48 -2.08
C SER A 236 -12.35 -7.91 -2.66
N SER A 237 -13.38 -7.07 -2.56
CA SER A 237 -14.72 -7.39 -3.10
C SER A 237 -14.71 -7.60 -4.62
N VAL A 238 -13.89 -6.85 -5.36
CA VAL A 238 -13.77 -6.98 -6.82
C VAL A 238 -12.63 -7.89 -7.26
N SER A 239 -11.98 -8.59 -6.32
CA SER A 239 -10.82 -9.45 -6.57
C SER A 239 -9.69 -8.76 -7.36
N TRP A 240 -9.34 -7.54 -6.96
CA TRP A 240 -8.35 -6.72 -7.66
C TRP A 240 -6.97 -7.37 -7.69
N ASN A 241 -6.35 -7.40 -8.88
CA ASN A 241 -5.05 -8.02 -9.10
C ASN A 241 -4.14 -7.23 -10.06
N ASP A 242 -4.38 -5.92 -10.25
CA ASP A 242 -3.59 -5.06 -11.13
C ASP A 242 -2.23 -4.66 -10.49
N CYS A 243 -1.41 -5.67 -10.24
CA CYS A 243 -0.06 -5.54 -9.67
C CYS A 243 0.86 -6.64 -10.23
N PRO A 244 2.19 -6.48 -10.15
CA PRO A 244 3.11 -7.53 -10.56
C PRO A 244 2.87 -8.85 -9.81
N GLY A 245 3.04 -9.99 -10.50
CA GLY A 245 2.75 -11.31 -9.90
C GLY A 245 3.50 -11.60 -8.60
N THR A 246 4.75 -11.13 -8.48
CA THR A 246 5.56 -11.24 -7.24
C THR A 246 4.99 -10.45 -6.06
N ILE A 247 4.22 -9.41 -6.34
CA ILE A 247 3.52 -8.60 -5.35
C ILE A 247 2.19 -9.27 -4.98
N GLY A 248 1.40 -9.67 -5.98
CA GLY A 248 0.08 -10.27 -5.79
C GLY A 248 0.08 -11.68 -5.19
N GLN A 249 1.20 -12.42 -5.25
CA GLN A 249 1.27 -13.80 -4.79
C GLN A 249 0.84 -13.98 -3.32
N CYS A 250 0.28 -15.15 -3.04
CA CYS A 250 -0.18 -15.60 -1.73
C CYS A 250 0.97 -16.10 -0.86
N GLY A 251 0.86 -15.94 0.46
CA GLY A 251 1.76 -16.56 1.43
C GLY A 251 1.40 -18.02 1.69
N GLU A 252 2.36 -18.76 2.24
CA GLU A 252 2.28 -20.21 2.40
C GLU A 252 1.10 -20.66 3.26
N ARG A 253 0.88 -20.03 4.43
CA ARG A 253 -0.24 -20.39 5.32
C ARG A 253 -1.59 -20.19 4.65
N PHE A 254 -1.73 -19.12 3.86
CA PHE A 254 -2.96 -18.87 3.12
C PHE A 254 -3.17 -19.94 2.05
N MET A 255 -2.15 -20.24 1.24
CA MET A 255 -2.24 -21.26 0.18
C MET A 255 -2.57 -22.66 0.72
N GLN A 256 -2.09 -22.99 1.92
CA GLN A 256 -2.38 -24.26 2.59
C GLN A 256 -3.78 -24.30 3.23
N SER A 257 -4.44 -23.15 3.42
CA SER A 257 -5.79 -23.06 3.98
C SER A 257 -6.87 -23.34 2.94
N GLU A 258 -8.06 -23.72 3.40
CA GLU A 258 -9.24 -23.91 2.55
C GLU A 258 -9.63 -22.63 1.78
N LEU A 259 -9.45 -21.47 2.41
CA LEU A 259 -9.69 -20.16 1.79
C LEU A 259 -8.73 -19.90 0.63
N GLY A 260 -7.48 -20.35 0.73
CA GLY A 260 -6.47 -20.15 -0.31
C GLY A 260 -6.72 -20.97 -1.57
N GLN A 261 -7.31 -22.16 -1.44
CA GLN A 261 -7.63 -23.03 -2.59
C GLN A 261 -8.66 -22.39 -3.54
N LEU A 262 -9.45 -21.44 -3.04
CA LEU A 262 -10.53 -20.76 -3.77
C LEU A 262 -10.12 -19.39 -4.32
N ALA A 263 -8.93 -18.90 -3.95
CA ALA A 263 -8.59 -17.49 -4.08
C ALA A 263 -7.71 -17.19 -5.30
N PRO A 264 -8.05 -16.15 -6.09
CA PRO A 264 -7.10 -15.58 -7.05
C PRO A 264 -5.94 -14.89 -6.32
N VAL A 265 -4.85 -14.64 -7.06
CA VAL A 265 -3.77 -13.75 -6.61
C VAL A 265 -4.27 -12.31 -6.47
N GLY A 266 -3.60 -11.51 -5.64
CA GLY A 266 -4.00 -10.13 -5.35
C GLY A 266 -4.96 -10.04 -4.16
N PHE A 267 -5.83 -9.03 -4.17
CA PHE A 267 -6.91 -8.91 -3.19
C PHE A 267 -8.05 -9.85 -3.57
N SER A 268 -8.72 -10.44 -2.57
CA SER A 268 -9.92 -11.25 -2.79
C SER A 268 -10.77 -11.35 -1.53
N PRO A 269 -12.06 -11.72 -1.64
CA PRO A 269 -12.90 -11.88 -0.46
C PRO A 269 -12.38 -12.97 0.48
N TRP A 270 -11.82 -14.04 -0.08
CA TRP A 270 -11.23 -15.16 0.65
C TRP A 270 -9.99 -14.75 1.44
N ARG A 271 -9.13 -13.93 0.82
CA ARG A 271 -7.90 -13.43 1.46
C ARG A 271 -8.23 -12.46 2.60
N TRP A 272 -9.26 -11.63 2.43
CA TRP A 272 -9.79 -10.79 3.51
C TRP A 272 -10.28 -11.61 4.71
N MET A 273 -11.08 -12.65 4.48
CA MET A 273 -11.54 -13.55 5.55
C MET A 273 -10.37 -14.24 6.24
N PHE A 274 -9.35 -14.63 5.48
CA PHE A 274 -8.16 -15.24 6.06
C PHE A 274 -7.40 -14.27 6.98
N TRP A 275 -7.23 -13.00 6.57
CA TRP A 275 -6.62 -11.98 7.43
C TRP A 275 -7.43 -11.72 8.70
N LEU A 276 -8.76 -11.68 8.58
CA LEU A 276 -9.67 -11.53 9.72
C LEU A 276 -9.52 -12.70 10.70
N LYS A 277 -9.52 -13.93 10.19
CA LYS A 277 -9.26 -15.13 10.98
C LYS A 277 -7.90 -15.05 11.68
N ARG A 278 -6.84 -14.69 10.95
CA ARG A 278 -5.50 -14.62 11.53
C ARG A 278 -5.37 -13.55 12.61
N LEU A 279 -6.08 -12.43 12.49
CA LEU A 279 -6.13 -11.42 13.55
C LEU A 279 -6.77 -11.96 14.83
N HIS A 280 -7.83 -12.76 14.74
CA HIS A 280 -8.39 -13.43 15.91
C HIS A 280 -7.41 -14.43 16.53
N GLU A 281 -6.67 -15.19 15.73
CA GLU A 281 -5.61 -16.08 16.22
C GLU A 281 -4.51 -15.28 16.95
N ILE A 282 -4.06 -14.16 16.39
CA ILE A 282 -3.09 -13.26 17.03
C ILE A 282 -3.64 -12.68 18.34
N GLN A 283 -4.93 -12.33 18.37
CA GLN A 283 -5.59 -11.86 19.59
C GLN A 283 -5.59 -12.94 20.68
N ASP A 284 -5.90 -14.19 20.32
CA ASP A 284 -5.88 -15.34 21.24
C ASP A 284 -4.43 -15.58 21.75
N GLU A 285 -3.44 -15.63 20.86
CA GLU A 285 -2.02 -15.83 21.21
C GLU A 285 -1.47 -14.68 22.08
N ALA A 286 -1.88 -13.44 21.84
CA ALA A 286 -1.49 -12.27 22.64
C ALA A 286 -2.09 -12.31 24.06
N LYS A 287 -3.33 -12.81 24.21
CA LYS A 287 -3.94 -12.99 25.53
C LYS A 287 -3.23 -14.06 26.33
N GLU A 288 -2.86 -15.17 25.69
CA GLU A 288 -2.13 -16.27 26.34
C GLU A 288 -0.74 -15.84 26.81
N THR A 289 -0.09 -14.93 26.06
CA THR A 289 1.26 -14.40 26.37
C THR A 289 1.25 -13.08 27.16
N ASN A 290 0.07 -12.54 27.49
CA ASN A 290 -0.13 -11.27 28.22
C ASN A 290 0.48 -10.05 27.50
N GLU A 291 0.49 -10.06 26.17
CA GLU A 291 0.97 -8.99 25.30
C GLU A 291 -0.16 -7.97 24.99
N ALA A 292 -0.49 -7.14 25.97
CA ALA A 292 -1.62 -6.20 25.91
C ALA A 292 -1.60 -5.25 24.70
N GLY A 293 -0.40 -4.87 24.23
CA GLY A 293 -0.24 -4.02 23.04
C GLY A 293 -0.69 -4.72 21.75
N LEU A 294 -0.26 -5.97 21.56
CA LEU A 294 -0.66 -6.79 20.41
C LEU A 294 -2.16 -7.11 20.46
N GLU A 295 -2.67 -7.48 21.63
CA GLU A 295 -4.10 -7.76 21.83
C GLU A 295 -4.94 -6.56 21.41
N LYS A 296 -4.55 -5.34 21.82
CA LYS A 296 -5.26 -4.12 21.46
C LYS A 296 -5.26 -3.89 19.95
N TYR A 297 -4.10 -3.96 19.30
CA TYR A 297 -4.03 -3.79 17.84
C TYR A 297 -4.87 -4.81 17.08
N ALA A 298 -4.82 -6.08 17.48
CA ALA A 298 -5.63 -7.13 16.87
C ALA A 298 -7.13 -6.87 17.07
N THR A 299 -7.54 -6.51 18.30
CA THR A 299 -8.94 -6.20 18.63
C THR A 299 -9.47 -5.03 17.82
N ASP A 300 -8.72 -3.93 17.77
CA ASP A 300 -9.13 -2.73 17.02
C ASP A 300 -9.19 -3.02 15.51
N ALA A 301 -8.23 -3.79 14.97
CA ALA A 301 -8.23 -4.23 13.58
C ALA A 301 -9.46 -5.08 13.22
N ILE A 302 -9.79 -6.08 14.05
CA ILE A 302 -10.96 -6.94 13.88
C ILE A 302 -12.23 -6.09 13.83
N ASN A 303 -12.41 -5.19 14.81
CA ASN A 303 -13.59 -4.33 14.90
C ASN A 303 -13.76 -3.49 13.63
N LEU A 304 -12.67 -2.90 13.12
CA LEU A 304 -12.70 -2.11 11.89
C LEU A 304 -13.04 -2.98 10.67
N MET A 305 -12.39 -4.13 10.51
CA MET A 305 -12.63 -5.02 9.37
C MET A 305 -14.07 -5.53 9.33
N VAL A 306 -14.64 -5.91 10.47
CA VAL A 306 -16.05 -6.34 10.57
C VAL A 306 -16.98 -5.18 10.23
N LYS A 307 -16.74 -3.99 10.80
CA LYS A 307 -17.53 -2.79 10.53
C LYS A 307 -17.56 -2.42 9.04
N TYR A 308 -16.42 -2.41 8.35
CA TYR A 308 -16.38 -2.07 6.93
C TYR A 308 -17.19 -3.04 6.06
N VAL A 309 -17.22 -4.31 6.45
CA VAL A 309 -17.98 -5.35 5.76
C VAL A 309 -19.49 -5.18 6.00
N GLU A 310 -19.88 -4.89 7.24
CA GLU A 310 -21.26 -4.58 7.65
C GLU A 310 -21.81 -3.36 6.91
N ASP A 311 -21.11 -2.22 6.98
CA ASP A 311 -21.57 -0.93 6.46
C ASP A 311 -21.83 -0.93 4.94
N ARG A 312 -21.28 -1.91 4.20
CA ARG A 312 -21.24 -1.90 2.72
C ARG A 312 -21.90 -3.10 2.06
N ASN A 313 -22.46 -4.05 2.83
CA ASN A 313 -23.02 -5.31 2.32
C ASN A 313 -22.12 -5.95 1.25
N SER A 314 -20.85 -6.13 1.62
CA SER A 314 -19.77 -6.40 0.65
C SER A 314 -19.84 -7.80 0.04
N GLU A 315 -19.13 -8.00 -1.08
CA GLU A 315 -18.95 -9.33 -1.68
C GLU A 315 -18.27 -10.33 -0.74
N ILE A 316 -17.62 -9.84 0.34
CA ILE A 316 -17.08 -10.69 1.40
C ILE A 316 -18.20 -11.40 2.15
N LEU A 317 -19.32 -10.73 2.47
CA LEU A 317 -20.47 -11.40 3.10
C LEU A 317 -21.09 -12.42 2.16
N ARG A 318 -21.20 -12.11 0.86
CA ARG A 318 -21.74 -13.04 -0.14
C ARG A 318 -20.82 -14.25 -0.31
N ALA A 319 -19.51 -14.04 -0.37
CA ALA A 319 -18.52 -15.12 -0.41
C ALA A 319 -18.59 -15.98 0.86
N TYR A 320 -18.77 -15.38 2.04
CA TYR A 320 -18.98 -16.10 3.29
C TYR A 320 -20.28 -16.92 3.26
N GLN A 321 -21.41 -16.32 2.88
CA GLN A 321 -22.72 -17.00 2.76
C GLN A 321 -22.68 -18.20 1.83
N ASN A 322 -22.06 -18.03 0.67
CA ASN A 322 -21.92 -19.07 -0.34
C ASN A 322 -20.77 -20.05 -0.05
N GLY A 323 -20.02 -19.83 1.03
CA GLY A 323 -18.96 -20.71 1.49
C GLY A 323 -19.49 -22.07 1.97
N GLY A 324 -18.60 -23.05 2.01
CA GLY A 324 -18.93 -24.38 2.53
C GLY A 324 -19.14 -24.41 4.04
N GLU A 325 -19.70 -25.51 4.54
CA GLU A 325 -20.02 -25.69 5.96
C GLU A 325 -18.81 -25.48 6.89
N VAL A 326 -17.61 -25.86 6.45
CA VAL A 326 -16.38 -25.68 7.22
C VAL A 326 -16.13 -24.20 7.55
N LEU A 327 -16.40 -23.31 6.59
CA LEU A 327 -16.26 -21.86 6.78
C LEU A 327 -17.26 -21.33 7.83
N HIS A 328 -18.48 -21.88 7.85
CA HIS A 328 -19.55 -21.48 8.78
C HIS A 328 -19.37 -22.03 10.19
N GLN A 329 -18.54 -23.06 10.34
CA GLN A 329 -18.16 -23.66 11.63
C GLN A 329 -16.89 -23.05 12.22
N ASP A 330 -16.14 -22.27 11.45
CA ASP A 330 -14.93 -21.58 11.95
C ASP A 330 -15.28 -20.52 13.01
N LYS A 331 -14.78 -20.73 14.23
CA LYS A 331 -15.05 -19.85 15.39
C LYS A 331 -14.59 -18.41 15.15
N HIS A 332 -13.52 -18.21 14.38
CA HIS A 332 -12.92 -16.90 14.15
C HIS A 332 -13.62 -16.12 13.03
N LEU A 333 -14.50 -16.78 12.27
CA LEU A 333 -15.35 -16.14 11.25
C LEU A 333 -16.82 -16.03 11.68
N ALA A 334 -17.15 -16.45 12.91
CA ALA A 334 -18.50 -16.35 13.44
C ALA A 334 -19.03 -14.89 13.46
N CYS A 335 -18.15 -13.89 13.58
CA CYS A 335 -18.51 -12.48 13.51
C CYS A 335 -19.21 -12.09 12.19
N LEU A 336 -18.89 -12.76 11.07
CA LEU A 336 -19.55 -12.54 9.78
C LEU A 336 -20.93 -13.19 9.71
N LYS A 337 -21.13 -14.30 10.42
CA LYS A 337 -22.41 -15.02 10.49
C LYS A 337 -23.51 -14.15 11.09
N ASP A 338 -23.18 -13.37 12.11
CA ASP A 338 -24.15 -12.51 12.78
C ASP A 338 -24.60 -11.35 11.88
N LEU A 339 -23.70 -10.82 11.06
CA LEU A 339 -24.02 -9.83 10.03
C LEU A 339 -24.96 -10.37 8.95
N VAL A 340 -24.72 -11.61 8.50
CA VAL A 340 -25.59 -12.28 7.51
C VAL A 340 -27.02 -12.45 8.03
N LYS A 341 -27.18 -12.82 9.30
CA LYS A 341 -28.51 -13.00 9.91
C LYS A 341 -29.28 -11.69 10.03
N LEU A 342 -28.59 -10.60 10.35
CA LEU A 342 -29.18 -9.26 10.46
C LEU A 342 -29.68 -8.72 9.10
N GLY A 343 -29.00 -9.09 8.00
CA GLY A 343 -29.42 -8.71 6.65
C GLY A 343 -30.63 -9.48 6.12
N GLY A 344 -30.89 -10.69 6.61
CA GLY A 344 -32.00 -11.55 6.17
C GLY A 344 -33.36 -11.21 6.79
N THR A 345 -33.42 -10.45 7.89
CA THR A 345 -34.69 -10.12 8.56
C THR A 345 -35.43 -8.92 7.98
N VAL A 346 -34.95 -8.30 6.90
CA VAL A 346 -35.58 -7.10 6.30
C VAL A 346 -36.48 -7.42 5.10
N GLU A 347 -36.41 -8.63 4.52
CA GLU A 347 -37.21 -9.00 3.32
C GLU A 347 -38.49 -9.81 3.62
N ASP A 348 -38.73 -10.26 4.86
CA ASP A 348 -39.86 -11.17 5.17
C ASP A 348 -41.13 -10.48 5.74
N ASP A 349 -41.16 -9.14 5.87
CA ASP A 349 -42.33 -8.40 6.39
C ASP A 349 -43.13 -7.64 5.31
N VAL A 350 -43.02 -8.05 4.04
CA VAL A 350 -43.95 -7.61 2.98
C VAL A 350 -44.47 -8.80 2.18
N ASN A 351 -45.47 -9.48 2.73
CA ASN A 351 -46.61 -10.02 1.96
C ASN A 351 -47.81 -10.32 2.86
#